data_AF-A0A1H8VZA6-F1
#
_entry.id   AF-A0A1H8VZA6-F1
#
_cell.length_a   1.000
_cell.length_b   1.000
_cell.length_c   1.000
_cell.angle_alpha   90.00
_cell.angle_beta   90.00
_cell.angle_gamma   90.00
#
_symmetry.space_group_name_H-M   'P 1'
#
loop_
_entity.id
_entity.type
_entity.pdbx_description
1 polymer ?
#
loop_
_entity_poly.entity_id
_entity_poly.type
_entity_poly.pdbx_seq_one_letter_code
_entity_poly.pdbx_strand_id
1 'polypeptide(L)'
;MKTPARKNAEASFRALTQFSKLPPGHKTLRVPDDSSAPHLNEREFAVVDTTDCDVQHGELFVVQHETGNRRREIVQVRSGHCQITETGPEQLVWWTGELRGWRQIAGGSGGIPVYSGLSDGPFEAQGLQSRLLGRVVGYAATALGDLLAPAAGWENEEAGNAAFDPGEYLDALIAAGHQPYVIQRDGRTIYYEQYPERRQTNAERERVLAARWRWVKASTALARTKVECLQRGLVYEGRAA
;
A
#
# COMPACT_ATOMS: atom_id res chain seq x y z
N MET A 1 28.04 42.00 9.92
CA MET A 1 27.28 40.73 9.70
C MET A 1 27.55 40.27 8.27
N LYS A 2 28.24 39.14 8.07
CA LYS A 2 28.46 38.57 6.74
C LYS A 2 27.20 37.81 6.32
N THR A 3 26.54 38.25 5.25
CA THR A 3 25.49 37.50 4.58
C THR A 3 26.04 36.12 4.22
N PRO A 4 25.41 35.00 4.65
CA PRO A 4 25.89 33.69 4.23
C PRO A 4 25.77 33.61 2.71
N ALA A 5 26.87 33.25 2.06
CA ALA A 5 26.90 33.01 0.63
C ALA A 5 25.79 32.01 0.29
N ARG A 6 24.92 32.37 -0.67
CA ARG A 6 24.00 31.41 -1.30
C ARG A 6 24.87 30.24 -1.73
N LYS A 7 24.71 29.10 -1.06
CA LYS A 7 25.24 27.82 -1.53
C LYS A 7 24.69 27.68 -2.95
N ASN A 8 25.56 27.78 -3.96
CA ASN A 8 25.15 27.59 -5.35
C ASN A 8 24.34 26.30 -5.37
N ALA A 9 23.10 26.38 -5.88
CA ALA A 9 22.25 25.22 -6.05
C ALA A 9 23.05 24.23 -6.88
N GLU A 10 23.58 23.18 -6.24
CA GLU A 10 24.10 22.04 -6.96
C GLU A 10 22.99 21.63 -7.92
N ALA A 11 23.29 21.67 -9.22
CA ALA A 11 22.34 21.31 -10.24
C ALA A 11 21.79 19.93 -9.87
N SER A 12 20.52 19.89 -9.51
CA SER A 12 19.90 18.68 -9.00
C SER A 12 19.94 17.63 -10.12
N PHE A 13 20.78 16.60 -9.98
CA PHE A 13 20.93 15.51 -10.95
C PHE A 13 19.72 14.57 -10.90
N ARG A 14 18.53 15.11 -11.21
CA ARG A 14 17.29 14.32 -11.30
C ARG A 14 17.10 13.90 -12.75
N ALA A 15 16.74 12.62 -12.92
CA ALA A 15 16.38 12.08 -14.22
C ALA A 15 14.95 12.47 -14.65
N LEU A 16 14.06 12.72 -13.68
CA LEU A 16 12.66 13.05 -13.94
C LEU A 16 12.50 14.49 -14.47
N THR A 17 11.60 14.65 -15.44
CA THR A 17 11.26 15.96 -16.02
C THR A 17 10.41 16.78 -15.03
N GLN A 18 10.71 18.07 -14.88
CA GLN A 18 9.86 18.99 -14.14
C GLN A 18 8.71 19.49 -15.02
N PHE A 19 7.47 19.32 -14.55
CA PHE A 19 6.27 19.83 -15.23
C PHE A 19 5.74 21.09 -14.54
N SER A 20 5.33 22.07 -15.34
CA SER A 20 4.56 23.25 -14.90
C SER A 20 3.07 23.14 -15.25
N LYS A 21 2.69 22.18 -16.09
CA LYS A 21 1.32 21.83 -16.48
C LYS A 21 1.24 20.33 -16.75
N LEU A 22 0.11 19.71 -16.42
CA LEU A 22 -0.11 18.30 -16.72
C LEU A 22 -0.42 18.07 -18.21
N PRO A 23 0.23 17.07 -18.83
CA PRO A 23 -0.26 16.53 -20.10
C PRO A 23 -1.64 15.88 -19.92
N PRO A 24 -2.44 15.76 -20.99
CA PRO A 24 -3.71 15.03 -20.94
C PRO A 24 -3.54 13.60 -20.42
N GLY A 25 -4.50 13.11 -19.65
CA GLY A 25 -4.47 11.75 -19.08
C GLY A 25 -3.51 11.57 -17.91
N HIS A 26 -2.74 12.59 -17.54
CA HIS A 26 -1.83 12.51 -16.40
C HIS A 26 -2.50 12.97 -15.10
N LYS A 27 -1.99 12.47 -13.98
CA LYS A 27 -2.43 12.85 -12.63
C LYS A 27 -1.24 13.25 -11.77
N THR A 28 -1.51 13.93 -10.65
CA THR A 28 -0.47 14.21 -9.64
C THR A 28 -0.67 13.40 -8.37
N LEU A 29 0.41 12.83 -7.83
CA LEU A 29 0.42 12.17 -6.52
C LEU A 29 1.41 12.89 -5.60
N ARG A 30 0.94 13.31 -4.43
CA ARG A 30 1.84 13.91 -3.44
C ARG A 30 2.86 12.88 -2.95
N VAL A 31 4.14 13.25 -2.97
CA VAL A 31 5.24 12.42 -2.46
C VAL A 31 5.23 12.51 -0.93
N PRO A 32 4.94 11.39 -0.21
CA PRO A 32 4.68 11.45 1.22
C PRO A 32 5.94 11.51 2.07
N ASP A 33 7.06 11.02 1.56
CA ASP A 33 8.31 10.83 2.28
C ASP A 33 9.51 10.87 1.33
N ASP A 34 10.68 10.48 1.80
CA ASP A 34 11.93 10.51 1.05
C ASP A 34 12.25 9.19 0.29
N SER A 35 11.34 8.21 0.27
CA SER A 35 11.56 6.88 -0.34
C SER A 35 11.99 6.91 -1.80
N SER A 36 11.55 7.94 -2.52
CA SER A 36 11.76 8.13 -3.96
C SER A 36 12.87 9.12 -4.30
N ALA A 37 13.70 9.50 -3.32
CA ALA A 37 14.88 10.33 -3.57
C ALA A 37 15.95 9.53 -4.34
N PRO A 38 16.81 10.18 -5.15
CA PRO A 38 16.93 11.64 -5.31
C PRO A 38 15.97 12.24 -6.34
N HIS A 39 15.16 11.43 -7.02
CA HIS A 39 14.36 11.89 -8.16
C HIS A 39 13.07 12.60 -7.75
N LEU A 40 12.52 12.24 -6.59
CA LEU A 40 11.37 12.89 -5.97
C LEU A 40 11.68 13.20 -4.50
N ASN A 41 11.36 14.42 -4.07
CA ASN A 41 11.45 14.78 -2.66
C ASN A 41 10.10 14.77 -1.98
N GLU A 42 10.12 14.65 -0.65
CA GLU A 42 8.96 14.88 0.19
C GLU A 42 8.30 16.22 -0.17
N ARG A 43 6.96 16.23 -0.21
CA ARG A 43 6.11 17.40 -0.49
C ARG A 43 6.09 17.88 -1.94
N GLU A 44 6.89 17.30 -2.82
CA GLU A 44 6.69 17.44 -4.27
C GLU A 44 5.50 16.57 -4.72
N PHE A 45 5.17 16.68 -6.00
CA PHE A 45 4.15 15.87 -6.64
C PHE A 45 4.77 15.05 -7.76
N ALA A 46 4.60 13.74 -7.72
CA ALA A 46 4.90 12.86 -8.85
C ALA A 46 3.86 13.11 -9.95
N VAL A 47 4.32 13.23 -11.20
CA VAL A 47 3.46 13.29 -12.38
C VAL A 47 3.35 11.88 -12.95
N VAL A 48 2.13 11.37 -12.99
CA VAL A 48 1.82 9.97 -13.28
C VAL A 48 1.05 9.90 -14.60
N ASP A 49 1.58 9.16 -15.57
CA ASP A 49 0.84 8.75 -16.76
C ASP A 49 -0.01 7.53 -16.40
N THR A 50 -1.33 7.72 -16.21
CA THR A 50 -2.22 6.63 -15.81
C THR A 50 -2.61 5.69 -16.94
N THR A 51 -2.13 5.96 -18.17
CA THR A 51 -2.35 5.09 -19.33
C THR A 51 -1.21 4.11 -19.56
N ASP A 52 -0.08 4.32 -18.88
CA ASP A 52 1.12 3.48 -18.99
C ASP A 52 1.32 2.66 -17.73
N CYS A 53 0.94 1.38 -17.80
CA CYS A 53 1.18 0.38 -16.76
C CYS A 53 2.14 -0.72 -17.25
N ASP A 54 2.87 -0.51 -18.34
CA ASP A 54 3.76 -1.54 -18.90
C ASP A 54 5.04 -1.67 -18.07
N VAL A 55 5.17 -2.79 -17.36
CA VAL A 55 6.29 -3.03 -16.43
C VAL A 55 7.65 -2.95 -17.13
N GLN A 56 8.52 -2.09 -16.61
CA GLN A 56 9.86 -1.84 -17.15
C GLN A 56 10.88 -1.80 -16.02
N HIS A 57 12.03 -2.44 -16.24
CA HIS A 57 13.09 -2.51 -15.22
C HIS A 57 13.69 -1.13 -14.96
N GLY A 58 13.77 -0.74 -13.70
CA GLY A 58 14.39 0.51 -13.25
C GLY A 58 13.42 1.71 -13.22
N GLU A 59 12.26 1.60 -13.85
CA GLU A 59 11.25 2.64 -13.92
C GLU A 59 10.47 2.80 -12.62
N LEU A 60 9.94 4.01 -12.40
CA LEU A 60 9.11 4.34 -11.24
C LEU A 60 7.63 4.25 -11.61
N PHE A 61 6.84 3.62 -10.75
CA PHE A 61 5.40 3.52 -10.90
C PHE A 61 4.69 3.89 -9.60
N VAL A 62 3.42 4.26 -9.72
CA VAL A 62 2.51 4.26 -8.58
C VAL A 62 1.87 2.88 -8.50
N VAL A 63 2.08 2.18 -7.39
CA VAL A 63 1.39 0.93 -7.08
C VAL A 63 0.31 1.18 -6.04
N GLN A 64 -0.80 0.46 -6.16
CA GLN A 64 -1.80 0.37 -5.10
C GLN A 64 -1.89 -1.07 -4.63
N HIS A 65 -1.40 -1.30 -3.42
CA HIS A 65 -1.44 -2.63 -2.83
C HIS A 65 -2.87 -3.04 -2.48
N GLU A 66 -3.14 -4.34 -2.58
CA GLU A 66 -4.40 -4.95 -2.16
C GLU A 66 -4.55 -4.98 -0.62
N THR A 67 -3.63 -4.41 0.16
CA THR A 67 -3.76 -4.43 1.63
C THR A 67 -4.77 -3.39 2.12
N GLY A 68 -5.38 -3.63 3.30
CA GLY A 68 -6.59 -2.95 3.78
C GLY A 68 -6.57 -1.42 3.93
N ASN A 69 -5.41 -0.78 3.84
CA ASN A 69 -5.30 0.68 3.83
C ASN A 69 -5.17 1.27 2.42
N ARG A 70 -5.14 0.43 1.37
CA ARG A 70 -5.07 0.81 -0.06
C ARG A 70 -4.01 1.86 -0.31
N ARG A 71 -2.90 1.74 0.42
CA ARG A 71 -1.84 2.73 0.41
C ARG A 71 -1.23 2.74 -0.98
N ARG A 72 -1.14 3.93 -1.55
CA ARG A 72 -0.39 4.18 -2.77
C ARG A 72 1.04 4.46 -2.42
N GLU A 73 1.92 3.81 -3.14
CA GLU A 73 3.35 3.94 -2.96
C GLU A 73 3.99 4.18 -4.32
N ILE A 74 5.01 5.03 -4.32
CA ILE A 74 5.87 5.19 -5.49
C ILE A 74 6.98 4.16 -5.33
N VAL A 75 7.07 3.25 -6.30
CA VAL A 75 7.99 2.12 -6.27
C VAL A 75 8.85 2.10 -7.51
N GLN A 76 10.10 1.70 -7.36
CA GLN A 76 10.93 1.27 -8.47
C GLN A 76 10.62 -0.19 -8.77
N VAL A 77 10.33 -0.46 -10.03
CA VAL A 77 10.15 -1.82 -10.53
C VAL A 77 11.52 -2.39 -10.90
N ARG A 78 11.81 -3.60 -10.46
CA ARG A 78 13.04 -4.34 -10.79
C ARG A 78 12.65 -5.72 -11.32
N SER A 79 13.47 -6.26 -12.20
CA SER A 79 13.29 -7.59 -12.76
C SER A 79 14.53 -8.44 -12.57
N GLY A 80 14.35 -9.74 -12.72
CA GLY A 80 15.38 -10.76 -12.55
C GLY A 80 14.76 -12.14 -12.69
N HIS A 81 15.58 -13.16 -12.59
CA HIS A 81 15.14 -14.54 -12.75
C HIS A 81 15.09 -15.21 -11.37
N CYS A 82 14.00 -15.90 -11.06
CA CYS A 82 13.92 -16.73 -9.87
C CYS A 82 12.96 -17.90 -10.05
N GLN A 83 13.14 -18.93 -9.22
CA GLN A 83 12.24 -20.06 -9.11
C GLN A 83 11.21 -19.75 -8.01
N ILE A 84 9.97 -19.41 -8.38
CA ILE A 84 8.93 -19.01 -7.40
C ILE A 84 8.41 -20.21 -6.59
N THR A 85 8.42 -21.40 -7.20
CA THR A 85 7.93 -22.64 -6.58
C THR A 85 9.08 -23.62 -6.38
N GLU A 86 8.97 -24.53 -5.42
CA GLU A 86 10.04 -25.50 -5.08
C GLU A 86 10.48 -26.36 -6.27
N THR A 87 9.56 -26.66 -7.19
CA THR A 87 9.79 -27.58 -8.31
C THR A 87 9.61 -26.94 -9.69
N GLY A 88 9.24 -25.66 -9.77
CA GLY A 88 8.98 -24.97 -11.04
C GLY A 88 10.27 -24.56 -11.78
N PRO A 89 10.19 -24.11 -13.03
CA PRO A 89 11.34 -23.53 -13.72
C PRO A 89 11.70 -22.15 -13.14
N GLU A 90 12.97 -21.77 -13.30
CA GLU A 90 13.39 -20.37 -13.14
C GLU A 90 12.75 -19.52 -14.24
N GLN A 91 12.15 -18.39 -13.87
CA GLN A 91 11.45 -17.51 -14.81
C GLN A 91 11.70 -16.04 -14.49
N LEU A 92 11.48 -15.17 -15.49
CA LEU A 92 11.51 -13.72 -15.31
C LEU A 92 10.39 -13.32 -14.36
N VAL A 93 10.75 -12.59 -13.32
CA VAL A 93 9.85 -12.06 -12.31
C VAL A 93 10.15 -10.60 -12.02
N TRP A 94 9.23 -9.97 -11.31
CA TRP A 94 9.28 -8.56 -10.98
C TRP A 94 9.20 -8.34 -9.48
N TRP A 95 9.90 -7.33 -9.00
CA TRP A 95 9.82 -6.84 -7.63
C TRP A 95 9.55 -5.35 -7.63
N THR A 96 8.83 -4.90 -6.62
CA THR A 96 8.68 -3.48 -6.33
C THR A 96 9.47 -3.15 -5.08
N GLY A 97 10.17 -2.02 -5.05
CA GLY A 97 10.83 -1.54 -3.85
C GLY A 97 10.95 -0.02 -3.86
N GLU A 98 11.21 0.58 -2.69
CA GLU A 98 11.52 2.00 -2.61
C GLU A 98 12.83 2.30 -3.38
N LEU A 99 12.90 3.44 -4.08
CA LEU A 99 14.08 3.82 -4.85
C LEU A 99 15.33 3.94 -3.97
N ARG A 100 15.20 4.52 -2.77
CA ARG A 100 16.29 4.60 -1.78
C ARG A 100 16.71 3.25 -1.21
N GLY A 101 15.92 2.20 -1.44
CA GLY A 101 16.19 0.87 -0.92
C GLY A 101 16.14 0.78 0.61
N TRP A 102 16.61 -0.38 1.10
CA TRP A 102 16.62 -0.74 2.51
C TRP A 102 17.44 0.23 3.36
N ARG A 103 16.82 0.85 4.36
CA ARG A 103 17.48 1.80 5.28
C ARG A 103 16.81 1.84 6.64
N GLN A 104 17.56 2.23 7.66
CA GLN A 104 17.00 2.55 8.97
C GLN A 104 16.39 3.98 8.93
N ILE A 105 15.14 4.13 9.36
CA ILE A 105 14.39 5.40 9.29
C ILE A 105 14.14 6.04 10.66
N ALA A 106 14.24 5.28 11.75
CA ALA A 106 14.12 5.81 13.11
C ALA A 106 14.83 4.91 14.15
N GLY A 107 15.17 5.49 15.30
CA GLY A 107 15.38 4.71 16.53
C GLY A 107 14.00 4.32 17.06
N GLY A 108 13.62 3.04 17.00
CA GLY A 108 12.28 2.63 17.41
C GLY A 108 12.06 2.69 18.92
N SER A 109 10.80 2.60 19.32
CA SER A 109 10.41 2.47 20.72
C SER A 109 11.01 1.20 21.32
N GLY A 110 11.74 1.34 22.44
CA GLY A 110 12.37 0.19 23.12
C GLY A 110 13.71 -0.23 22.52
N GLY A 111 14.36 0.61 21.71
CA GLY A 111 15.71 0.34 21.18
C GLY A 111 15.74 -0.59 19.96
N ILE A 112 14.59 -1.03 19.46
CA ILE A 112 14.49 -1.82 18.22
C ILE A 112 14.58 -0.86 17.02
N PRO A 113 15.56 -1.01 16.12
CA PRO A 113 15.66 -0.16 14.93
C PRO A 113 14.46 -0.36 13.99
N VAL A 114 13.95 0.74 13.42
CA VAL A 114 12.87 0.72 12.42
C VAL A 114 13.50 0.86 11.04
N TYR A 115 13.17 -0.06 10.14
CA TYR A 115 13.66 -0.08 8.76
C TYR A 115 12.54 0.20 7.76
N SER A 116 12.91 0.74 6.60
CA SER A 116 12.06 0.95 5.41
C SER A 116 12.79 0.43 4.18
N GLY A 117 12.11 0.39 3.03
CA GLY A 117 12.70 -0.04 1.77
C GLY A 117 12.72 -1.55 1.60
N LEU A 118 11.74 -2.24 2.18
CA LEU A 118 11.45 -3.62 1.81
C LEU A 118 11.01 -3.70 0.35
N SER A 119 11.29 -4.83 -0.27
CA SER A 119 10.76 -5.19 -1.58
C SER A 119 9.54 -6.08 -1.43
N ASP A 120 8.60 -5.96 -2.36
CA ASP A 120 7.47 -6.88 -2.54
C ASP A 120 7.62 -7.64 -3.87
N GLY A 121 7.15 -8.88 -3.91
CA GLY A 121 7.34 -9.85 -4.99
C GLY A 121 7.90 -11.20 -4.51
N PRO A 122 8.27 -12.11 -5.43
CA PRO A 122 8.27 -11.96 -6.88
C PRO A 122 6.85 -11.94 -7.48
N PHE A 123 6.66 -11.12 -8.51
CA PHE A 123 5.43 -11.03 -9.31
C PHE A 123 5.66 -11.55 -10.73
N GLU A 124 4.63 -12.17 -11.30
CA GLU A 124 4.48 -12.24 -12.74
C GLU A 124 4.18 -10.85 -13.31
N ALA A 125 4.54 -10.60 -14.58
CA ALA A 125 4.35 -9.30 -15.23
C ALA A 125 2.89 -8.83 -15.14
N GLN A 126 1.93 -9.65 -15.59
CA GLN A 126 0.50 -9.32 -15.56
C GLN A 126 -0.02 -9.09 -14.13
N GLY A 127 0.48 -9.88 -13.17
CA GLY A 127 0.13 -9.74 -11.76
C GLY A 127 0.56 -8.40 -11.20
N LEU A 128 1.76 -7.91 -11.56
CA LEU A 128 2.21 -6.57 -11.18
C LEU A 128 1.44 -5.48 -11.94
N GLN A 129 1.29 -5.60 -13.26
CA GLN A 129 0.60 -4.61 -14.10
C GLN A 129 -0.81 -4.28 -13.60
N SER A 130 -1.56 -5.30 -13.14
CA SER A 130 -2.91 -5.09 -12.60
C SER A 130 -2.98 -4.29 -11.29
N ARG A 131 -1.82 -4.04 -10.64
CA ARG A 131 -1.69 -3.26 -9.40
C ARG A 131 -1.10 -1.87 -9.63
N LEU A 132 -0.59 -1.60 -10.83
CA LEU A 132 0.00 -0.31 -11.18
C LEU A 132 -1.12 0.66 -11.59
N LEU A 133 -1.02 1.89 -11.10
CA LEU A 133 -1.93 2.98 -11.45
C LEU A 133 -1.36 3.88 -12.56
N GLY A 134 -0.10 3.67 -12.94
CA GLY A 134 0.58 4.44 -13.95
C GLY A 134 2.07 4.63 -13.67
N ARG A 135 2.83 4.94 -14.73
CA ARG A 135 4.25 5.26 -14.67
C ARG A 135 4.47 6.69 -14.18
N VAL A 136 5.46 6.89 -13.32
CA VAL A 136 5.91 8.22 -12.92
C VAL A 136 6.85 8.75 -14.00
N VAL A 137 6.42 9.78 -14.71
CA VAL A 137 7.16 10.38 -15.86
C VAL A 137 7.82 11.70 -15.50
N GLY A 138 7.53 12.26 -14.33
CA GLY A 138 8.04 13.55 -13.93
C GLY A 138 7.69 13.96 -12.51
N TYR A 139 7.95 15.22 -12.21
CA TYR A 139 7.59 15.84 -10.94
C TYR A 139 7.10 17.28 -11.10
N ALA A 140 6.38 17.78 -10.11
CA ALA A 140 5.93 19.15 -10.02
C ALA A 140 6.15 19.68 -8.60
N ALA A 141 6.49 20.97 -8.49
CA ALA A 141 6.69 21.63 -7.19
C ALA A 141 5.37 21.88 -6.44
N THR A 142 4.25 21.90 -7.15
CA THR A 142 2.90 22.14 -6.63
C THR A 142 1.91 21.16 -7.25
N ALA A 143 0.73 21.03 -6.64
CA ALA A 143 -0.37 20.29 -7.25
C ALA A 143 -0.79 21.00 -8.55
N LEU A 144 -0.70 20.30 -9.68
CA LEU A 144 -1.07 20.83 -10.99
C LEU A 144 -2.54 20.56 -11.37
N GLY A 145 -3.35 20.09 -10.40
CA GLY A 145 -4.70 19.57 -10.65
C GLY A 145 -4.71 18.04 -10.78
N ASP A 146 -5.89 17.49 -11.04
CA ASP A 146 -6.12 16.04 -11.26
C ASP A 146 -5.38 15.14 -10.29
N LEU A 147 -5.54 15.45 -9.00
CA LEU A 147 -4.89 14.69 -7.93
C LEU A 147 -5.34 13.23 -8.02
N LEU A 148 -4.37 12.32 -8.03
CA LEU A 148 -4.54 10.90 -7.80
C LEU A 148 -4.87 10.71 -6.31
N ALA A 149 -6.04 11.20 -5.91
CA ALA A 149 -6.48 11.31 -4.52
C ALA A 149 -6.47 9.92 -3.86
N PRO A 150 -6.05 9.77 -2.60
CA PRO A 150 -6.02 8.47 -1.91
C PRO A 150 -7.35 7.69 -1.99
N ALA A 151 -8.47 8.41 -2.17
CA ALA A 151 -9.83 7.90 -2.29
C ALA A 151 -10.34 7.71 -3.72
N ALA A 152 -9.54 7.96 -4.76
CA ALA A 152 -9.92 7.55 -6.12
C ALA A 152 -9.85 6.02 -6.14
N GLY A 153 -10.94 5.32 -5.82
CA GLY A 153 -10.95 3.87 -5.60
C GLY A 153 -10.25 3.05 -6.69
N TRP A 154 -10.08 1.76 -6.39
CA TRP A 154 -9.87 0.77 -7.46
C TRP A 154 -10.91 0.94 -8.57
N GLU A 155 -10.58 0.54 -9.80
CA GLU A 155 -11.64 0.12 -10.73
C GLU A 155 -12.53 -0.88 -10.00
N ASN A 156 -13.83 -0.60 -9.89
CA ASN A 156 -14.85 -1.40 -9.17
C ASN A 156 -14.92 -1.24 -7.63
N GLU A 157 -14.47 -0.13 -7.04
CA GLU A 157 -14.65 0.13 -5.60
C GLU A 157 -16.12 -0.01 -5.14
N GLU A 158 -17.06 0.51 -5.92
CA GLU A 158 -18.49 0.39 -5.64
C GLU A 158 -18.93 -1.07 -5.60
N ALA A 159 -18.53 -1.88 -6.58
CA ALA A 159 -18.84 -3.30 -6.61
C ALA A 159 -18.19 -4.06 -5.45
N GLY A 160 -16.94 -3.73 -5.09
CA GLY A 160 -16.25 -4.31 -3.94
C GLY A 160 -16.96 -4.00 -2.63
N ASN A 161 -17.35 -2.74 -2.42
CA ASN A 161 -18.14 -2.33 -1.27
C ASN A 161 -19.52 -3.00 -1.24
N ALA A 162 -20.20 -3.12 -2.38
CA ALA A 162 -21.50 -3.79 -2.49
C ALA A 162 -21.41 -5.30 -2.20
N ALA A 163 -20.33 -5.95 -2.64
CA ALA A 163 -20.12 -7.38 -2.45
C ALA A 163 -19.59 -7.77 -1.06
N PHE A 164 -19.16 -6.79 -0.26
CA PHE A 164 -18.66 -7.05 1.10
C PHE A 164 -19.80 -7.04 2.11
N ASP A 165 -19.92 -8.14 2.84
CA ASP A 165 -20.80 -8.30 3.99
C ASP A 165 -19.95 -8.47 5.27
N PRO A 166 -20.01 -7.53 6.24
CA PRO A 166 -19.22 -7.62 7.46
C PRO A 166 -19.67 -8.78 8.37
N GLY A 167 -20.93 -9.19 8.30
CA GLY A 167 -21.46 -10.30 9.06
C GLY A 167 -20.91 -11.63 8.57
N GLU A 168 -20.99 -11.90 7.27
CA GLU A 168 -20.39 -13.10 6.68
C GLU A 168 -18.88 -13.18 6.92
N TYR A 169 -18.20 -12.03 6.90
CA TYR A 169 -16.78 -11.95 7.22
C TYR A 169 -16.48 -12.42 8.64
N LEU A 170 -17.20 -11.88 9.63
CA LEU A 170 -17.04 -12.27 11.03
C LEU A 170 -17.44 -13.73 11.26
N ASP A 171 -18.50 -14.20 10.62
CA ASP A 171 -18.94 -15.61 10.72
C ASP A 171 -17.88 -16.57 10.20
N ALA A 172 -17.24 -16.26 9.06
CA ALA A 172 -16.14 -17.04 8.52
C ALA A 172 -14.94 -17.11 9.49
N LEU A 173 -14.60 -15.99 10.13
CA LEU A 173 -13.53 -15.92 11.13
C LEU A 173 -13.86 -16.75 12.38
N ILE A 174 -15.04 -16.53 12.97
CA ILE A 174 -15.49 -17.19 14.20
C ILE A 174 -15.61 -18.70 13.98
N ALA A 175 -16.19 -19.14 12.85
CA ALA A 175 -16.30 -20.55 12.52
C ALA A 175 -14.93 -21.24 12.38
N ALA A 176 -13.90 -20.49 12.00
CA ALA A 176 -12.52 -20.97 11.90
C ALA A 176 -11.72 -20.80 13.21
N GLY A 177 -12.37 -20.42 14.31
CA GLY A 177 -11.81 -20.29 15.66
C GLY A 177 -11.11 -18.97 15.95
N HIS A 178 -11.20 -17.97 15.08
CA HIS A 178 -10.72 -16.62 15.40
C HIS A 178 -11.66 -15.93 16.39
N GLN A 179 -11.12 -14.97 17.13
CA GLN A 179 -11.89 -14.09 18.00
C GLN A 179 -11.74 -12.64 17.52
N PRO A 180 -12.60 -12.18 16.60
CA PRO A 180 -12.63 -10.78 16.21
C PRO A 180 -13.29 -9.94 17.29
N TYR A 181 -12.73 -8.77 17.58
CA TYR A 181 -13.30 -7.83 18.55
C TYR A 181 -12.86 -6.40 18.27
N VAL A 182 -13.51 -5.45 18.94
CA VAL A 182 -13.09 -4.05 18.97
C VAL A 182 -12.70 -3.61 20.38
N ILE A 183 -11.78 -2.66 20.45
CA ILE A 183 -11.41 -1.92 21.67
C ILE A 183 -11.75 -0.44 21.44
N GLN A 184 -12.31 0.22 22.45
CA GLN A 184 -12.42 1.68 22.49
C GLN A 184 -11.20 2.26 23.23
N ARG A 185 -10.38 3.07 22.55
CA ARG A 185 -9.19 3.70 23.14
C ARG A 185 -9.02 5.11 22.58
N ASP A 186 -8.88 6.09 23.47
CA ASP A 186 -8.64 7.50 23.13
C ASP A 186 -9.66 8.06 22.11
N GLY A 187 -10.95 7.72 22.28
CA GLY A 187 -12.03 8.11 21.38
C GLY A 187 -12.02 7.43 20.01
N ARG A 188 -11.20 6.39 19.82
CA ARG A 188 -11.10 5.61 18.58
C ARG A 188 -11.51 4.17 18.81
N THR A 189 -12.29 3.63 17.87
CA THR A 189 -12.58 2.20 17.80
C THR A 189 -11.51 1.49 16.98
N ILE A 190 -10.79 0.57 17.60
CA ILE A 190 -9.73 -0.23 16.97
C ILE A 190 -10.22 -1.66 16.85
N TYR A 191 -10.06 -2.26 15.67
CA TYR A 191 -10.45 -3.64 15.40
C TYR A 191 -9.23 -4.56 15.55
N TYR A 192 -9.45 -5.74 16.15
CA TYR A 192 -8.44 -6.77 16.37
C TYR A 192 -8.99 -8.15 16.00
N GLU A 193 -8.09 -9.03 15.60
CA GLU A 193 -8.35 -10.46 15.38
C GLU A 193 -7.36 -11.27 16.20
N GLN A 194 -7.85 -12.00 17.19
CA GLN A 194 -7.03 -13.01 17.84
C GLN A 194 -7.12 -14.32 17.04
N TYR A 195 -5.95 -14.89 16.73
CA TYR A 195 -5.84 -16.13 15.98
C TYR A 195 -6.22 -17.34 16.86
N PRO A 196 -6.76 -18.42 16.27
CA PRO A 196 -7.00 -19.65 17.00
C PRO A 196 -5.67 -20.21 17.55
N GLU A 197 -5.69 -20.73 18.78
CA GLU A 197 -4.54 -21.43 19.38
C GLU A 197 -4.27 -22.79 18.71
N ARG A 198 -5.26 -23.32 18.00
CA ARG A 198 -5.14 -24.57 17.24
C ARG A 198 -4.78 -24.32 15.79
N ARG A 199 -4.19 -25.34 15.17
CA ARG A 199 -4.03 -25.39 13.71
C ARG A 199 -5.41 -25.44 13.03
N GLN A 200 -5.58 -24.62 12.01
CA GLN A 200 -6.76 -24.64 11.14
C GLN A 200 -6.64 -25.75 10.10
N THR A 201 -7.78 -26.33 9.74
CA THR A 201 -7.89 -27.22 8.58
C THR A 201 -7.75 -26.42 7.28
N ASN A 202 -7.45 -27.09 6.17
CA ASN A 202 -7.36 -26.43 4.86
C ASN A 202 -8.68 -25.75 4.48
N ALA A 203 -9.82 -26.40 4.72
CA ALA A 203 -11.14 -25.84 4.42
C ALA A 203 -11.46 -24.58 5.24
N GLU A 204 -11.09 -24.56 6.52
CA GLU A 204 -11.22 -23.35 7.37
C GLU A 204 -10.35 -22.21 6.84
N ARG A 205 -9.09 -22.51 6.51
CA ARG A 205 -8.15 -21.54 5.95
C ARG A 205 -8.67 -20.96 4.62
N GLU A 206 -9.15 -21.79 3.70
CA GLU A 206 -9.71 -21.35 2.42
C GLU A 206 -10.91 -20.43 2.62
N ARG A 207 -11.82 -20.78 3.55
CA ARG A 207 -12.98 -19.94 3.88
C ARG A 207 -12.57 -18.58 4.43
N VAL A 208 -11.62 -18.55 5.37
CA VAL A 208 -11.09 -17.29 5.93
C VAL A 208 -10.40 -16.46 4.85
N LEU A 209 -9.61 -17.08 3.97
CA LEU A 209 -8.96 -16.39 2.85
C LEU A 209 -9.98 -15.80 1.89
N ALA A 210 -11.02 -16.54 1.50
CA ALA A 210 -12.09 -16.04 0.64
C ALA A 210 -12.80 -14.83 1.27
N ALA A 211 -13.09 -14.88 2.57
CA ALA A 211 -13.67 -13.75 3.30
C ALA A 211 -12.73 -12.54 3.35
N ARG A 212 -11.44 -12.74 3.64
CA ARG A 212 -10.41 -11.69 3.67
C ARG A 212 -10.20 -11.05 2.29
N TRP A 213 -10.28 -11.82 1.21
CA TRP A 213 -10.21 -11.27 -0.14
C TRP A 213 -11.36 -10.31 -0.44
N ARG A 214 -12.58 -10.61 0.02
CA ARG A 214 -13.72 -9.68 -0.09
C ARG A 214 -13.52 -8.43 0.77
N TRP A 215 -13.02 -8.62 2.00
CA TRP A 215 -12.71 -7.51 2.91
C TRP A 215 -11.69 -6.53 2.31
N VAL A 216 -10.60 -7.05 1.73
CA VAL A 216 -9.57 -6.28 1.03
C VAL A 216 -10.15 -5.45 -0.13
N LYS A 217 -11.10 -6.03 -0.87
CA LYS A 217 -11.75 -5.38 -2.03
C LYS A 217 -12.77 -4.30 -1.65
N ALA A 218 -13.14 -4.13 -0.39
CA ALA A 218 -14.03 -3.06 0.08
C ALA A 218 -13.31 -1.99 0.92
N SER A 219 -13.35 -0.71 0.50
CA SER A 219 -12.71 0.39 1.25
C SER A 219 -13.40 0.66 2.57
N THR A 220 -14.71 0.41 2.58
CA THR A 220 -15.54 0.59 3.77
C THR A 220 -15.51 -0.63 4.69
N ALA A 221 -14.79 -1.70 4.33
CA ALA A 221 -14.83 -2.97 5.06
C ALA A 221 -14.47 -2.80 6.53
N LEU A 222 -13.33 -2.18 6.84
CA LEU A 222 -12.89 -1.97 8.22
C LEU A 222 -13.92 -1.18 9.04
N ALA A 223 -14.49 -0.10 8.46
CA ALA A 223 -15.48 0.71 9.15
C ALA A 223 -16.77 -0.09 9.42
N ARG A 224 -17.25 -0.84 8.41
CA ARG A 224 -18.43 -1.69 8.51
C ARG A 224 -18.22 -2.86 9.47
N THR A 225 -17.05 -3.50 9.46
CA THR A 225 -16.69 -4.57 10.41
C THR A 225 -16.66 -4.05 11.84
N LYS A 226 -16.14 -2.84 12.10
CA LYS A 226 -16.18 -2.24 13.45
C LYS A 226 -17.61 -2.04 13.93
N VAL A 227 -18.49 -1.52 13.07
CA VAL A 227 -19.91 -1.33 13.38
C VAL A 227 -20.57 -2.69 13.67
N GLU A 228 -20.33 -3.70 12.84
CA GLU A 228 -20.87 -5.05 13.03
C GLU A 228 -20.36 -5.69 14.33
N CYS A 229 -19.08 -5.55 14.67
CA CYS A 229 -18.54 -6.01 15.94
C CYS A 229 -19.28 -5.36 17.13
N LEU A 230 -19.51 -4.04 17.09
CA LEU A 230 -20.28 -3.34 18.12
C LEU A 230 -21.72 -3.86 18.21
N GLN A 231 -22.38 -4.07 17.07
CA GLN A 231 -23.75 -4.60 17.01
C GLN A 231 -23.86 -6.02 17.58
N ARG A 232 -22.84 -6.86 17.36
CA ARG A 232 -22.75 -8.23 17.87
C ARG A 232 -22.23 -8.33 19.30
N GLY A 233 -21.90 -7.21 19.95
CA GLY A 233 -21.30 -7.20 21.29
C GLY A 233 -19.88 -7.80 21.33
N LEU A 234 -19.18 -7.86 20.20
CA LEU A 234 -17.79 -8.31 20.08
C LEU A 234 -16.84 -7.20 20.53
N VAL A 235 -16.96 -6.79 21.78
CA VAL A 235 -16.15 -5.74 22.41
C VAL A 235 -15.24 -6.41 23.41
N TYR A 236 -13.94 -6.10 23.33
CA TYR A 236 -13.01 -6.57 24.34
C TYR A 236 -13.12 -5.70 25.57
N GLU A 237 -13.67 -6.28 26.63
CA GLU A 237 -13.86 -5.63 27.94
C GLU A 237 -12.65 -5.80 28.86
N GLY A 238 -11.46 -6.10 28.32
CA GLY A 238 -10.28 -6.47 29.10
C GLY A 238 -10.15 -5.68 30.38
N ARG A 239 -10.26 -6.39 31.52
CA ARG A 239 -9.97 -5.84 32.84
C ARG A 239 -8.62 -5.16 32.75
N ALA A 240 -8.57 -3.88 33.11
CA ALA A 240 -7.32 -3.18 33.32
C ALA A 240 -6.42 -4.07 34.19
N ALA A 241 -5.28 -4.48 33.62
CA ALA A 241 -4.18 -5.03 34.39
C ALA A 241 -3.54 -3.89 35.20
#